data_AF-A0A935QF24-F1
#
_entry.id   AF-A0A935QF24-F1
#
_cell.length_a   1.000
_cell.length_b   1.000
_cell.length_c   1.000
_cell.angle_alpha   90.00
_cell.angle_beta   90.00
_cell.angle_gamma   90.00
#
_symmetry.space_group_name_H-M   'P 1'
#
loop_
_entity.id
_entity.type
_entity.pdbx_description
1 polymer ?
#
loop_
_entity_poly.entity_id
_entity_poly.type
_entity_poly.pdbx_seq_one_letter_code
_entity_poly.pdbx_strand_id
1 'polypeptide(L)'
;MSQSTLVFEEREQQLRHELDRFAAQKDGFLFFYFNSPDQTCHTFWRNMDHDSPRHDTDAGRHEQRIRDVYRNCDRALGLALEHVDDETLVLVLSDHGFAPYHRSFHVNRWLLDNGYLVLQTGVAPRDVTYLSGIDWDRTRAYAIGINGLYLNLSGREERGIVEPGAAREALLRELVAGLEAVTDPVTGQPAIKYAYRTDEVYHGPHTAEAPDIVLGYHRGYRGSNESALGEVPDATFVDNMMKWSGDHCMAADEVPGIIISSRRIDKADPTLLDLAPTFLSLFGIAPLPEMVGSPLYTGGR
;
A
#
# COMPACT_ATOMS: atom_id res chain seq x y z
N MET A 1 -19.50 2.70 13.95
CA MET A 1 -18.75 2.51 15.20
C MET A 1 -18.90 1.10 15.74
N SER A 2 -20.14 0.61 15.93
CA SER A 2 -20.41 -0.79 16.31
C SER A 2 -19.85 -1.80 15.31
N GLN A 3 -19.84 -1.48 14.01
CA GLN A 3 -19.42 -2.42 12.97
C GLN A 3 -17.96 -2.89 13.09
N SER A 4 -16.98 -2.00 13.29
CA SER A 4 -15.57 -2.44 13.39
C SER A 4 -15.29 -3.25 14.65
N THR A 5 -15.96 -2.92 15.76
CA THR A 5 -15.90 -3.70 17.00
C THR A 5 -16.55 -5.06 16.82
N LEU A 6 -17.76 -5.11 16.24
CA LEU A 6 -18.47 -6.35 15.92
C LEU A 6 -17.61 -7.26 15.04
N VAL A 7 -17.03 -6.72 13.95
CA VAL A 7 -16.14 -7.49 13.06
C VAL A 7 -14.93 -8.02 13.83
N PHE A 8 -14.32 -7.22 14.71
CA PHE A 8 -13.21 -7.71 15.53
C PHE A 8 -13.66 -8.87 16.45
N GLU A 9 -14.77 -8.70 17.16
CA GLU A 9 -15.31 -9.71 18.08
C GLU A 9 -15.67 -11.01 17.34
N GLU A 10 -16.26 -10.92 16.15
CA GLU A 10 -16.53 -12.07 15.30
C GLU A 10 -15.23 -12.74 14.83
N ARG A 11 -14.20 -11.97 14.44
CA ARG A 11 -12.88 -12.51 14.10
C ARG A 11 -12.22 -13.17 15.30
N GLU A 12 -12.36 -12.63 16.51
CA GLU A 12 -11.82 -13.25 17.73
C GLU A 12 -12.52 -14.58 18.05
N GLN A 13 -13.85 -14.65 17.88
CA GLN A 13 -14.60 -15.90 18.03
C GLN A 13 -14.20 -16.95 16.98
N GLN A 14 -14.00 -16.54 15.74
CA GLN A 14 -13.48 -17.41 14.67
C GLN A 14 -12.06 -17.88 14.99
N LEU A 15 -11.18 -16.99 15.47
CA LEU A 15 -9.83 -17.36 15.90
C LEU A 15 -9.89 -18.44 16.98
N ARG A 16 -10.71 -18.24 18.02
CA ARG A 16 -10.88 -19.24 19.08
C ARG A 16 -11.31 -20.61 18.51
N HIS A 17 -12.30 -20.61 17.64
CA HIS A 17 -12.78 -21.85 17.01
C HIS A 17 -11.69 -22.56 16.21
N GLU A 18 -10.90 -21.81 15.43
CA GLU A 18 -9.80 -22.38 14.64
C GLU A 18 -8.63 -22.82 15.51
N LEU A 19 -8.35 -22.13 16.62
CA LEU A 19 -7.35 -22.56 17.61
C LEU A 19 -7.75 -23.89 18.27
N ASP A 20 -9.02 -24.05 18.67
CA ASP A 20 -9.52 -25.33 19.23
C ASP A 20 -9.35 -26.48 18.22
N ARG A 21 -9.64 -26.22 16.95
CA ARG A 21 -9.44 -27.19 15.86
C ARG A 21 -7.97 -27.48 15.60
N PHE A 22 -7.11 -26.47 15.68
CA PHE A 22 -5.68 -26.57 15.45
C PHE A 22 -4.99 -27.33 16.58
N ALA A 23 -5.34 -27.06 17.84
CA ALA A 23 -4.82 -27.75 19.01
C ALA A 23 -5.18 -29.24 19.06
N ALA A 24 -6.24 -29.65 18.36
CA ALA A 24 -6.61 -31.07 18.19
C ALA A 24 -5.79 -31.79 17.11
N GLN A 25 -4.98 -31.07 16.32
CA GLN A 25 -4.11 -31.63 15.29
C GLN A 25 -2.72 -31.92 15.86
N LYS A 26 -1.99 -32.84 15.23
CA LYS A 26 -0.59 -33.16 15.62
C LYS A 26 0.42 -32.22 14.98
N ASP A 27 0.13 -31.77 13.77
CA ASP A 27 0.90 -30.81 12.99
C ASP A 27 -0.04 -30.04 12.07
N GLY A 28 0.38 -28.88 11.61
CA GLY A 28 -0.40 -28.07 10.68
C GLY A 28 0.11 -26.64 10.54
N PHE A 29 -0.63 -25.87 9.74
CA PHE A 29 -0.41 -24.44 9.52
C PHE A 29 -1.74 -23.70 9.70
N LEU A 30 -1.76 -22.72 10.60
CA LEU A 30 -2.90 -21.82 10.80
C LEU A 30 -2.48 -20.40 10.42
N PHE A 31 -3.16 -19.83 9.43
CA PHE A 31 -3.07 -18.40 9.11
C PHE A 31 -4.38 -17.72 9.47
N PHE A 32 -4.30 -16.65 10.26
CA PHE A 32 -5.46 -15.89 10.68
C PHE A 32 -5.18 -14.38 10.59
N TYR A 33 -6.12 -13.65 10.00
CA TYR A 33 -5.97 -12.23 9.67
C TYR A 33 -6.99 -11.34 10.42
N PHE A 34 -6.56 -10.19 10.91
CA PHE A 34 -7.47 -9.16 11.44
C PHE A 34 -7.38 -7.91 10.56
N ASN A 35 -8.49 -7.54 9.92
CA ASN A 35 -8.59 -6.32 9.10
C ASN A 35 -8.95 -5.07 9.91
N SER A 36 -9.40 -5.24 11.16
CA SER A 36 -9.84 -4.11 11.98
C SER A 36 -8.76 -3.06 12.25
N PRO A 37 -7.46 -3.41 12.45
CA PRO A 37 -6.39 -2.40 12.57
C PRO A 37 -6.33 -1.47 11.36
N ASP A 38 -6.33 -2.03 10.15
CA ASP A 38 -6.31 -1.30 8.88
C ASP A 38 -7.49 -0.32 8.76
N GLN A 39 -8.72 -0.83 8.87
CA GLN A 39 -9.94 -0.02 8.74
C GLN A 39 -10.04 1.07 9.82
N THR A 40 -9.58 0.76 11.03
CA THR A 40 -9.55 1.72 12.14
C THR A 40 -8.52 2.81 11.87
N CYS A 41 -7.33 2.46 11.40
CA CYS A 41 -6.30 3.43 11.05
C CYS A 41 -6.78 4.35 9.94
N HIS A 42 -7.31 3.81 8.83
CA HIS A 42 -7.91 4.62 7.77
C HIS A 42 -8.97 5.59 8.30
N THR A 43 -9.90 5.13 9.12
CA THR A 43 -11.08 5.91 9.52
C THR A 43 -10.84 6.82 10.72
N PHE A 44 -9.84 6.60 11.56
CA PHE A 44 -9.69 7.33 12.84
C PHE A 44 -8.33 7.99 13.05
N TRP A 45 -7.39 7.91 12.09
CA TRP A 45 -6.08 8.56 12.26
C TRP A 45 -6.19 10.05 12.59
N ARG A 46 -7.02 10.81 11.87
CA ARG A 46 -7.27 12.25 12.15
C ARG A 46 -7.70 12.55 13.58
N ASN A 47 -8.26 11.58 14.30
CA ASN A 47 -8.74 11.78 15.67
C ASN A 47 -7.59 11.79 16.69
N MET A 48 -6.48 11.09 16.41
CA MET A 48 -5.27 11.11 17.24
C MET A 48 -4.19 12.07 16.72
N ASP A 49 -4.35 12.54 15.49
CA ASP A 49 -3.38 13.39 14.79
C ASP A 49 -3.84 14.84 14.75
N HIS A 50 -3.18 15.68 15.55
CA HIS A 50 -3.50 17.11 15.70
C HIS A 50 -3.16 17.95 14.45
N ASP A 51 -2.30 17.45 13.57
CA ASP A 51 -1.88 18.15 12.36
C ASP A 51 -2.80 17.86 11.17
N SER A 52 -3.78 16.97 11.33
CA SER A 52 -4.74 16.65 10.27
C SER A 52 -5.58 17.87 9.89
N PRO A 53 -5.76 18.18 8.59
CA PRO A 53 -6.67 19.26 8.14
C PRO A 53 -8.14 19.08 8.59
N ARG A 54 -8.50 17.85 8.99
CA ARG A 54 -9.82 17.49 9.52
C ARG A 54 -9.77 17.12 11.02
N HIS A 55 -8.71 17.47 11.72
CA HIS A 55 -8.71 17.44 13.18
C HIS A 55 -9.80 18.39 13.70
N ASP A 56 -10.49 18.05 14.80
CA ASP A 56 -11.41 18.88 15.61
C ASP A 56 -12.86 18.38 15.74
N THR A 57 -13.54 17.83 14.71
CA THR A 57 -15.01 17.65 14.86
C THR A 57 -15.48 16.52 15.80
N ASP A 58 -14.64 15.52 16.10
CA ASP A 58 -14.98 14.34 16.94
C ASP A 58 -13.79 13.77 17.73
N ALA A 59 -12.67 14.51 17.85
CA ALA A 59 -11.37 14.00 18.32
C ALA A 59 -11.48 13.30 19.70
N GLY A 60 -12.04 13.98 20.71
CA GLY A 60 -12.06 13.46 22.08
C GLY A 60 -12.82 12.14 22.28
N ARG A 61 -13.77 11.76 21.40
CA ARG A 61 -14.49 10.48 21.51
C ARG A 61 -13.75 9.30 20.86
N HIS A 62 -12.80 9.59 19.98
CA HIS A 62 -12.22 8.60 19.06
C HIS A 62 -10.69 8.59 19.02
N GLU A 63 -10.03 9.48 19.76
CA GLU A 63 -8.58 9.59 19.85
C GLU A 63 -7.90 8.26 20.21
N GLN A 64 -8.48 7.47 21.11
CA GLN A 64 -7.90 6.20 21.55
C GLN A 64 -8.24 5.00 20.65
N ARG A 65 -8.99 5.17 19.55
CA ARG A 65 -9.53 4.03 18.78
C ARG A 65 -8.46 3.15 18.17
N ILE A 66 -7.41 3.76 17.61
CA ILE A 66 -6.27 3.02 17.07
C ILE A 66 -5.57 2.24 18.21
N ARG A 67 -5.37 2.88 19.36
CA ARG A 67 -4.79 2.21 20.53
C ARG A 67 -5.64 1.03 21.01
N ASP A 68 -6.96 1.20 21.04
CA ASP A 68 -7.90 0.18 21.49
C ASP A 68 -7.92 -1.04 20.55
N VAL A 69 -7.85 -0.85 19.23
CA VAL A 69 -7.77 -1.99 18.31
C VAL A 69 -6.46 -2.77 18.47
N TYR A 70 -5.33 -2.10 18.71
CA TYR A 70 -4.06 -2.79 19.02
C TYR A 70 -4.12 -3.54 20.36
N ARG A 71 -4.78 -2.99 21.39
CA ARG A 71 -5.05 -3.73 22.64
C ARG A 71 -5.92 -4.96 22.41
N ASN A 72 -6.82 -4.92 21.43
CA ASN A 72 -7.62 -6.09 21.06
C ASN A 72 -6.76 -7.14 20.36
N CYS A 73 -5.88 -6.74 19.44
CA CYS A 73 -4.90 -7.64 18.82
C CYS A 73 -3.97 -8.30 19.86
N ASP A 74 -3.53 -7.55 20.86
CA ASP A 74 -2.72 -8.07 21.98
C ASP A 74 -3.46 -9.18 22.75
N ARG A 75 -4.76 -8.98 23.07
CA ARG A 75 -5.58 -10.04 23.68
C ARG A 75 -5.76 -11.25 22.77
N ALA A 76 -5.94 -11.06 21.46
CA ALA A 76 -6.04 -12.15 20.50
C ALA A 76 -4.73 -12.94 20.38
N LEU A 77 -3.56 -12.27 20.48
CA LEU A 77 -2.26 -12.93 20.58
C LEU A 77 -2.15 -13.74 21.87
N GLY A 78 -2.55 -13.16 23.01
CA GLY A 78 -2.59 -13.89 24.28
C GLY A 78 -3.43 -15.15 24.19
N LEU A 79 -4.61 -15.07 23.56
CA LEU A 79 -5.45 -16.23 23.28
C LEU A 79 -4.70 -17.29 22.46
N ALA A 80 -4.03 -16.91 21.37
CA ALA A 80 -3.27 -17.86 20.56
C ALA A 80 -2.16 -18.55 21.35
N LEU A 81 -1.41 -17.79 22.16
CA LEU A 81 -0.32 -18.32 23.00
C LEU A 81 -0.83 -19.29 24.08
N GLU A 82 -2.05 -19.10 24.59
CA GLU A 82 -2.67 -20.02 25.55
C GLU A 82 -3.12 -21.36 24.92
N HIS A 83 -3.32 -21.40 23.59
CA HIS A 83 -3.85 -22.59 22.88
C HIS A 83 -2.76 -23.45 22.22
N VAL A 84 -1.52 -22.99 22.20
CA VAL A 84 -0.41 -23.70 21.53
C VAL A 84 0.70 -24.04 22.53
N ASP A 85 1.50 -25.05 22.20
CA ASP A 85 2.66 -25.46 22.99
C ASP A 85 3.94 -24.70 22.60
N ASP A 86 5.02 -24.94 23.35
CA ASP A 86 6.34 -24.33 23.10
C ASP A 86 7.01 -24.85 21.80
N GLU A 87 6.52 -25.96 21.23
CA GLU A 87 7.00 -26.49 19.94
C GLU A 87 6.36 -25.76 18.75
N THR A 88 5.28 -25.02 18.97
CA THR A 88 4.57 -24.26 17.94
C THR A 88 5.24 -22.91 17.69
N LEU A 89 5.59 -22.63 16.42
CA LEU A 89 6.03 -21.30 16.02
C LEU A 89 4.81 -20.37 15.90
N VAL A 90 4.82 -19.27 16.64
CA VAL A 90 3.84 -18.19 16.54
C VAL A 90 4.49 -16.99 15.89
N LEU A 91 3.89 -16.52 14.80
CA LEU A 91 4.28 -15.30 14.11
C LEU A 91 3.12 -14.31 14.12
N VAL A 92 3.42 -13.06 14.49
CA VAL A 92 2.54 -11.92 14.26
C VAL A 92 3.25 -11.00 13.29
N LEU A 93 2.59 -10.65 12.21
CA LEU A 93 3.17 -9.77 11.20
C LEU A 93 2.13 -8.83 10.63
N SER A 94 2.62 -7.75 10.03
CA SER A 94 1.83 -6.81 9.24
C SER A 94 2.41 -6.75 7.84
N ASP A 95 1.56 -6.74 6.83
CA ASP A 95 1.94 -6.54 5.42
C ASP A 95 2.43 -5.12 5.15
N HIS A 96 1.97 -4.14 5.94
CA HIS A 96 2.44 -2.76 5.90
C HIS A 96 2.27 -2.05 7.25
N GLY A 97 2.93 -0.91 7.41
CA GLY A 97 2.67 0.07 8.45
C GLY A 97 1.57 1.06 8.05
N PHE A 98 1.53 2.20 8.71
CA PHE A 98 0.60 3.29 8.41
C PHE A 98 1.24 4.67 8.64
N ALA A 99 0.73 5.67 7.92
CA ALA A 99 1.07 7.07 8.12
C ALA A 99 -0.18 7.96 7.99
N PRO A 100 -0.10 9.23 8.43
CA PRO A 100 -1.14 10.19 8.16
C PRO A 100 -1.32 10.44 6.66
N TYR A 101 -2.56 10.70 6.26
CA TYR A 101 -2.93 11.21 4.95
C TYR A 101 -3.55 12.59 5.11
N HIS A 102 -2.72 13.62 4.99
CA HIS A 102 -3.10 15.02 5.13
C HIS A 102 -3.45 15.64 3.79
N ARG A 103 -2.74 15.29 2.71
CA ARG A 103 -2.85 15.98 1.42
C ARG A 103 -2.82 15.02 0.25
N SER A 104 -3.67 15.27 -0.72
CA SER A 104 -3.77 14.48 -1.95
C SER A 104 -2.91 15.09 -3.05
N PHE A 105 -2.15 14.27 -3.76
CA PHE A 105 -1.48 14.64 -5.01
C PHE A 105 -2.28 14.08 -6.19
N HIS A 106 -2.79 14.98 -7.03
CA HIS A 106 -3.53 14.65 -8.24
C HIS A 106 -2.54 14.40 -9.39
N VAL A 107 -2.06 13.16 -9.52
CA VAL A 107 -1.03 12.76 -10.48
C VAL A 107 -1.42 13.14 -11.90
N ASN A 108 -2.67 12.87 -12.32
CA ASN A 108 -3.13 13.21 -13.67
C ASN A 108 -3.17 14.72 -13.92
N ARG A 109 -3.45 15.52 -12.88
CA ARG A 109 -3.39 16.97 -13.00
C ARG A 109 -1.95 17.46 -13.17
N TRP A 110 -1.01 16.91 -12.41
CA TRP A 110 0.41 17.18 -12.59
C TRP A 110 0.90 16.79 -14.00
N LEU A 111 0.48 15.62 -14.50
CA LEU A 111 0.81 15.18 -15.86
C LEU A 111 0.25 16.13 -16.93
N LEU A 112 -0.97 16.65 -16.73
CA LEU A 112 -1.57 17.66 -17.60
C LEU A 112 -0.76 18.97 -17.59
N ASP A 113 -0.46 19.49 -16.41
CA ASP A 113 0.25 20.76 -16.25
C ASP A 113 1.67 20.73 -16.83
N ASN A 114 2.30 19.57 -16.86
CA ASN A 114 3.64 19.36 -17.41
C ASN A 114 3.63 18.83 -18.86
N GLY A 115 2.45 18.71 -19.50
CA GLY A 115 2.34 18.35 -20.91
C GLY A 115 2.52 16.87 -21.25
N TYR A 116 2.51 15.97 -20.25
CA TYR A 116 2.54 14.52 -20.47
C TYR A 116 1.15 13.95 -20.79
N LEU A 117 0.10 14.55 -20.22
CA LEU A 117 -1.30 14.23 -20.49
C LEU A 117 -1.94 15.39 -21.25
N VAL A 118 -2.72 15.06 -22.28
CA VAL A 118 -3.40 16.05 -23.12
C VAL A 118 -4.88 15.75 -23.16
N LEU A 119 -5.72 16.79 -23.06
CA LEU A 119 -7.17 16.66 -23.17
C LEU A 119 -7.63 16.93 -24.60
N GLN A 120 -8.76 16.32 -24.97
CA GLN A 120 -9.44 16.60 -26.23
C GLN A 120 -9.89 18.06 -26.30
N THR A 121 -9.99 18.59 -27.52
CA THR A 121 -10.41 19.99 -27.72
C THR A 121 -11.80 20.23 -27.14
N GLY A 122 -11.93 21.22 -26.25
CA GLY A 122 -13.20 21.59 -25.62
C GLY A 122 -13.54 20.81 -24.35
N VAL A 123 -12.73 19.83 -23.94
CA VAL A 123 -12.89 19.12 -22.67
C VAL A 123 -12.16 19.87 -21.56
N ALA A 124 -12.86 20.21 -20.47
CA ALA A 124 -12.22 20.74 -19.28
C ALA A 124 -11.67 19.59 -18.40
N PRO A 125 -10.61 19.81 -17.61
CA PRO A 125 -10.05 18.75 -16.74
C PRO A 125 -11.09 18.05 -15.87
N ARG A 126 -11.92 18.83 -15.18
CA ARG A 126 -13.00 18.33 -14.30
C ARG A 126 -14.05 17.45 -14.99
N ASP A 127 -14.14 17.47 -16.32
CA ASP A 127 -15.11 16.69 -17.09
C ASP A 127 -14.54 15.32 -17.48
N VAL A 128 -13.25 15.07 -17.22
CA VAL A 128 -12.62 13.76 -17.47
C VAL A 128 -13.08 12.75 -16.43
N THR A 129 -13.69 11.68 -16.90
CA THR A 129 -14.16 10.57 -16.06
C THR A 129 -13.68 9.25 -16.64
N TYR A 130 -13.07 8.38 -15.82
CA TYR A 130 -12.56 7.08 -16.27
C TYR A 130 -11.68 7.18 -17.54
N LEU A 131 -10.74 8.13 -17.57
CA LEU A 131 -9.87 8.45 -18.71
C LEU A 131 -10.58 8.99 -19.97
N SER A 132 -11.91 9.14 -19.94
CA SER A 132 -12.70 9.67 -21.06
C SER A 132 -12.50 11.17 -21.20
N GLY A 133 -12.12 11.63 -22.38
CA GLY A 133 -11.78 13.04 -22.65
C GLY A 133 -10.28 13.31 -22.78
N ILE A 134 -9.44 12.28 -22.58
CA ILE A 134 -8.01 12.32 -22.89
C ILE A 134 -7.79 12.20 -24.41
N ASP A 135 -6.87 13.01 -24.93
CA ASP A 135 -6.36 12.95 -26.30
C ASP A 135 -5.19 11.95 -26.34
N TRP A 136 -5.51 10.70 -26.66
CA TRP A 136 -4.55 9.60 -26.68
C TRP A 136 -3.51 9.72 -27.80
N ASP A 137 -3.79 10.45 -28.87
CA ASP A 137 -2.84 10.63 -29.98
C ASP A 137 -1.70 11.60 -29.58
N ARG A 138 -1.83 12.27 -28.42
CA ARG A 138 -0.86 13.25 -27.90
C ARG A 138 -0.40 12.98 -26.46
N THR A 139 -1.12 12.14 -25.73
CA THR A 139 -0.80 11.78 -24.34
C THR A 139 0.33 10.75 -24.29
N ARG A 140 1.39 11.05 -23.53
CA ARG A 140 2.56 10.19 -23.32
C ARG A 140 2.46 9.35 -22.04
N ALA A 141 1.78 9.84 -21.01
CA ALA A 141 1.62 9.15 -19.73
C ALA A 141 0.30 9.49 -19.05
N TYR A 142 -0.21 8.56 -18.25
CA TYR A 142 -1.45 8.68 -17.48
C TYR A 142 -1.36 7.88 -16.19
N ALA A 143 -2.15 8.25 -15.19
CA ALA A 143 -2.28 7.52 -13.93
C ALA A 143 -3.66 6.89 -13.80
N ILE A 144 -3.67 5.66 -13.30
CA ILE A 144 -4.86 4.90 -12.91
C ILE A 144 -4.45 3.89 -11.84
N GLY A 145 -5.37 3.56 -10.93
CA GLY A 145 -5.00 2.87 -9.69
C GLY A 145 -4.30 3.81 -8.70
N ILE A 146 -4.21 3.39 -7.44
CA ILE A 146 -3.89 4.33 -6.36
C ILE A 146 -2.45 4.88 -6.46
N ASN A 147 -1.49 4.06 -6.88
CA ASN A 147 -0.07 4.44 -7.03
C ASN A 147 0.47 4.24 -8.45
N GLY A 148 -0.37 3.80 -9.39
CA GLY A 148 0.06 3.37 -10.72
C GLY A 148 0.18 4.54 -11.71
N LEU A 149 1.31 4.60 -12.41
CA LEU A 149 1.51 5.46 -13.56
C LEU A 149 1.96 4.62 -14.75
N TYR A 150 1.34 4.88 -15.90
CA TYR A 150 1.51 4.15 -17.13
C TYR A 150 1.97 5.10 -18.23
N LEU A 151 2.85 4.61 -19.10
CA LEU A 151 3.13 5.24 -20.38
C LEU A 151 2.07 4.82 -21.39
N ASN A 152 1.71 5.71 -22.31
CA ASN A 152 0.90 5.35 -23.48
C ASN A 152 1.82 4.67 -24.51
N LEU A 153 2.21 3.43 -24.22
CA LEU A 153 3.26 2.67 -24.88
C LEU A 153 2.73 1.98 -26.14
N SER A 154 3.43 2.19 -27.25
CA SER A 154 3.14 1.54 -28.54
C SER A 154 3.21 0.01 -28.40
N GLY A 155 2.12 -0.65 -28.79
CA GLY A 155 1.97 -2.11 -28.71
C GLY A 155 1.38 -2.65 -27.39
N ARG A 156 1.21 -1.82 -26.36
CA ARG A 156 0.49 -2.18 -25.12
C ARG A 156 -0.85 -1.46 -25.04
N GLU A 157 -0.86 -0.14 -25.23
CA GLU A 157 -2.08 0.65 -25.32
C GLU A 157 -2.59 0.70 -26.77
N GLU A 158 -3.92 0.69 -26.96
CA GLU A 158 -4.56 0.67 -28.29
C GLU A 158 -4.10 1.84 -29.18
N ARG A 159 -3.85 3.00 -28.58
CA ARG A 159 -3.36 4.23 -29.24
C ARG A 159 -2.00 4.67 -28.69
N GLY A 160 -1.15 3.70 -28.35
CA GLY A 160 0.19 3.93 -27.84
C GLY A 160 1.05 4.78 -28.79
N ILE A 161 1.64 5.87 -28.28
CA ILE A 161 2.50 6.79 -29.06
C ILE A 161 3.95 6.81 -28.57
N VAL A 162 4.23 6.23 -27.39
CA VAL A 162 5.59 6.13 -26.86
C VAL A 162 6.22 4.85 -27.40
N GLU A 163 7.23 5.00 -28.23
CA GLU A 163 7.96 3.85 -28.77
C GLU A 163 8.78 3.13 -27.68
N PRO A 164 8.81 1.78 -27.69
CA PRO A 164 9.72 1.01 -26.84
C PRO A 164 11.20 1.39 -27.04
N GLY A 165 12.05 0.97 -26.11
CA GLY A 165 13.49 1.24 -26.16
C GLY A 165 13.82 2.69 -25.78
N ALA A 166 14.63 3.38 -26.58
CA ALA A 166 15.24 4.65 -26.17
C ALA A 166 14.23 5.76 -25.81
N ALA A 167 13.08 5.82 -26.49
CA ALA A 167 12.05 6.82 -26.21
C ALA A 167 11.34 6.55 -24.87
N ARG A 168 10.94 5.30 -24.62
CA ARG A 168 10.45 4.83 -23.31
C ARG A 168 11.45 5.15 -22.20
N GLU A 169 12.71 4.76 -22.36
CA GLU A 169 13.75 4.97 -21.35
C GLU A 169 14.02 6.44 -21.04
N ALA A 170 13.98 7.30 -22.06
CA ALA A 170 14.11 8.74 -21.87
C ALA A 170 12.93 9.32 -21.08
N LEU A 171 11.70 8.93 -21.44
CA LEU A 171 10.49 9.39 -20.76
C LEU A 171 10.42 8.91 -19.31
N LEU A 172 10.83 7.66 -19.02
CA LEU A 172 10.89 7.17 -17.65
C LEU A 172 11.83 8.00 -16.78
N ARG A 173 13.06 8.26 -17.25
CA ARG A 173 14.01 9.10 -16.51
C ARG A 173 13.48 10.52 -16.29
N GLU A 174 12.85 11.09 -17.32
CA GLU A 174 12.22 12.41 -17.27
C GLU A 174 11.11 12.47 -16.20
N LEU A 175 10.20 11.49 -16.21
CA LEU A 175 9.09 11.38 -15.27
C LEU A 175 9.58 11.13 -13.84
N VAL A 176 10.50 10.19 -13.62
CA VAL A 176 11.06 9.90 -12.29
C VAL A 176 11.66 11.17 -11.69
N ALA A 177 12.53 11.86 -12.43
CA ALA A 177 13.15 13.10 -11.95
C ALA A 177 12.11 14.21 -11.68
N GLY A 178 11.11 14.37 -12.56
CA GLY A 178 10.06 15.38 -12.39
C GLY A 178 9.14 15.09 -11.20
N LEU A 179 8.76 13.83 -11.00
CA LEU A 179 7.89 13.39 -9.91
C LEU A 179 8.60 13.50 -8.56
N GLU A 180 9.84 13.05 -8.44
CA GLU A 180 10.61 13.14 -7.19
C GLU A 180 11.00 14.59 -6.84
N ALA A 181 11.03 15.50 -7.82
CA ALA A 181 11.25 16.92 -7.60
C ALA A 181 9.97 17.70 -7.25
N VAL A 182 8.78 17.09 -7.30
CA VAL A 182 7.53 17.82 -7.07
C VAL A 182 7.38 18.24 -5.61
N THR A 183 7.23 19.54 -5.38
CA THR A 183 6.95 20.12 -4.07
C THR A 183 5.56 20.68 -4.01
N ASP A 184 4.84 20.42 -2.92
CA ASP A 184 3.56 21.06 -2.65
C ASP A 184 3.79 22.56 -2.37
N PRO A 185 3.19 23.48 -3.14
CA PRO A 185 3.43 24.91 -3.00
C PRO A 185 2.86 25.49 -1.69
N VAL A 186 1.93 24.80 -1.02
CA VAL A 186 1.33 25.25 0.24
C VAL A 186 2.25 24.91 1.43
N THR A 187 2.83 23.71 1.44
CA THR A 187 3.64 23.23 2.58
C THR A 187 5.15 23.35 2.34
N GLY A 188 5.57 23.51 1.09
CA GLY A 188 6.97 23.47 0.67
C GLY A 188 7.62 22.08 0.74
N GLN A 189 6.85 21.03 1.04
CA GLN A 189 7.38 19.66 1.20
C GLN A 189 7.27 18.85 -0.10
N PRO A 190 8.21 17.92 -0.36
CA PRO A 190 8.07 16.98 -1.46
C PRO A 190 6.94 15.99 -1.22
N ALA A 191 6.18 15.66 -2.26
CA ALA A 191 5.04 14.73 -2.16
C ALA A 191 5.42 13.28 -2.50
N ILE A 192 6.29 13.10 -3.50
CA ILE A 192 6.80 11.80 -3.94
C ILE A 192 8.19 11.62 -3.36
N LYS A 193 8.41 10.50 -2.69
CA LYS A 193 9.74 10.10 -2.18
C LYS A 193 10.50 9.28 -3.22
N TYR A 194 9.80 8.32 -3.83
CA TYR A 194 10.35 7.45 -4.86
C TYR A 194 9.34 7.26 -5.99
N ALA A 195 9.79 7.39 -7.22
CA ALA A 195 9.04 6.96 -8.40
C ALA A 195 9.63 5.63 -8.88
N TYR A 196 9.17 4.51 -8.29
CA TYR A 196 9.74 3.20 -8.53
C TYR A 196 9.50 2.73 -9.95
N ARG A 197 10.58 2.55 -10.69
CA ARG A 197 10.57 1.86 -11.98
C ARG A 197 10.29 0.38 -11.80
N THR A 198 9.18 -0.10 -12.33
CA THR A 198 8.76 -1.49 -12.12
C THR A 198 9.62 -2.50 -12.88
N ASP A 199 10.26 -2.08 -13.97
CA ASP A 199 11.25 -2.88 -14.70
C ASP A 199 12.57 -3.06 -13.93
N GLU A 200 12.81 -2.24 -12.90
CA GLU A 200 13.95 -2.35 -12.00
C GLU A 200 13.59 -3.11 -10.71
N VAL A 201 12.36 -2.93 -10.20
CA VAL A 201 11.92 -3.46 -8.90
C VAL A 201 11.24 -4.84 -9.01
N TYR A 202 10.50 -5.10 -10.09
CA TYR A 202 9.76 -6.35 -10.27
C TYR A 202 10.45 -7.28 -11.27
N HIS A 203 10.36 -8.58 -10.99
CA HIS A 203 10.92 -9.62 -11.84
C HIS A 203 9.89 -10.74 -12.03
N GLY A 204 9.99 -11.44 -13.17
CA GLY A 204 9.14 -12.58 -13.47
C GLY A 204 8.25 -12.36 -14.69
N PRO A 205 7.40 -13.35 -15.02
CA PRO A 205 6.67 -13.39 -16.29
C PRO A 205 5.59 -12.30 -16.41
N HIS A 206 5.16 -11.70 -15.30
CA HIS A 206 4.08 -10.71 -15.26
C HIS A 206 4.56 -9.26 -15.14
N THR A 207 5.87 -8.98 -15.16
CA THR A 207 6.38 -7.60 -15.05
C THR A 207 5.83 -6.68 -16.15
N ALA A 208 5.55 -7.22 -17.34
CA ALA A 208 4.97 -6.45 -18.45
C ALA A 208 3.52 -5.97 -18.20
N GLU A 209 2.81 -6.56 -17.23
CA GLU A 209 1.44 -6.18 -16.85
C GLU A 209 1.41 -5.10 -15.75
N ALA A 210 2.56 -4.82 -15.13
CA ALA A 210 2.67 -3.80 -14.08
C ALA A 210 2.53 -2.38 -14.66
N PRO A 211 2.20 -1.37 -13.82
CA PRO A 211 2.45 0.03 -14.14
C PRO A 211 3.91 0.23 -14.58
N ASP A 212 4.22 1.26 -15.35
CA ASP A 212 5.63 1.57 -15.66
C ASP A 212 6.35 2.21 -14.47
N ILE A 213 5.60 2.97 -13.66
CA ILE A 213 6.07 3.57 -12.42
C ILE A 213 5.04 3.29 -11.31
N VAL A 214 5.52 2.85 -10.15
CA VAL A 214 4.76 2.81 -8.90
C VAL A 214 5.22 3.96 -8.02
N LEU A 215 4.30 4.85 -7.65
CA LEU A 215 4.62 6.02 -6.83
C LEU A 215 4.69 5.64 -5.35
N GLY A 216 5.78 6.01 -4.67
CA GLY A 216 5.93 5.97 -3.23
C GLY A 216 5.90 7.39 -2.65
N TYR A 217 4.85 7.71 -1.90
CA TYR A 217 4.65 9.04 -1.34
C TYR A 217 5.45 9.26 -0.04
N HIS A 218 5.77 10.52 0.28
CA HIS A 218 6.19 10.89 1.63
C HIS A 218 5.02 10.80 2.62
N ARG A 219 5.32 10.61 3.92
CA ARG A 219 4.31 10.63 4.99
C ARG A 219 3.50 11.94 4.93
N GLY A 220 2.20 11.84 5.11
CA GLY A 220 1.26 12.96 4.95
C GLY A 220 0.68 13.07 3.55
N TYR A 221 1.30 12.47 2.53
CA TYR A 221 0.83 12.51 1.14
C TYR A 221 0.29 11.16 0.66
N ARG A 222 -0.63 11.23 -0.31
CA ARG A 222 -1.16 10.08 -1.03
C ARG A 222 -1.59 10.50 -2.43
N GLY A 223 -1.63 9.54 -3.36
CA GLY A 223 -2.37 9.68 -4.60
C GLY A 223 -3.87 9.88 -4.35
N SER A 224 -4.48 10.73 -5.15
CA SER A 224 -5.91 11.03 -5.00
C SER A 224 -6.80 9.88 -5.52
N ASN A 225 -8.02 9.76 -4.98
CA ASN A 225 -9.00 8.77 -5.47
C ASN A 225 -9.41 9.06 -6.93
N GLU A 226 -9.51 10.34 -7.28
CA GLU A 226 -9.86 10.83 -8.61
C GLU A 226 -8.81 10.39 -9.65
N SER A 227 -7.52 10.62 -9.39
CA SER A 227 -6.45 10.12 -10.28
C SER A 227 -6.44 8.58 -10.33
N ALA A 228 -6.73 7.91 -9.22
CA ALA A 228 -6.86 6.44 -9.22
C ALA A 228 -7.99 5.92 -10.10
N LEU A 229 -9.04 6.73 -10.33
CA LEU A 229 -10.14 6.45 -11.25
C LEU A 229 -9.90 7.00 -12.67
N GLY A 230 -8.72 7.59 -12.95
CA GLY A 230 -8.40 8.15 -14.25
C GLY A 230 -9.03 9.52 -14.52
N GLU A 231 -9.44 10.25 -13.49
CA GLU A 231 -9.97 11.62 -13.59
C GLU A 231 -8.82 12.65 -13.57
N VAL A 232 -9.13 13.90 -13.96
CA VAL A 232 -8.17 15.03 -13.95
C VAL A 232 -8.72 16.22 -13.15
N PRO A 233 -8.52 16.26 -11.83
CA PRO A 233 -9.01 17.37 -11.00
C PRO A 233 -8.40 18.73 -11.37
N ASP A 234 -9.05 19.81 -10.92
CA ASP A 234 -8.64 21.19 -11.27
C ASP A 234 -7.33 21.63 -10.59
N ALA A 235 -7.01 21.09 -9.42
CA ALA A 235 -5.81 21.43 -8.66
C ALA A 235 -4.85 20.24 -8.59
N THR A 236 -3.57 20.51 -8.41
CA THR A 236 -2.54 19.46 -8.27
C THR A 236 -2.46 18.91 -6.86
N PHE A 237 -2.71 19.77 -5.86
CA PHE A 237 -2.71 19.42 -4.45
C PHE A 237 -3.96 19.93 -3.76
N VAL A 238 -4.54 19.12 -2.87
CA VAL A 238 -5.67 19.51 -2.01
C VAL A 238 -5.51 18.91 -0.61
N ASP A 239 -6.09 19.58 0.39
CA ASP A 239 -6.22 18.99 1.72
C ASP A 239 -7.17 17.80 1.70
N ASN A 240 -6.78 16.74 2.41
CA ASN A 240 -7.63 15.59 2.62
C ASN A 240 -8.68 15.91 3.69
N MET A 241 -9.85 16.34 3.22
CA MET A 241 -11.01 16.57 4.06
C MET A 241 -11.89 15.32 4.22
N MET A 242 -11.43 14.11 3.93
CA MET A 242 -12.21 12.88 4.12
C MET A 242 -12.11 12.33 5.55
N LYS A 243 -12.98 11.37 5.88
CA LYS A 243 -12.79 10.56 7.11
C LYS A 243 -11.63 9.57 6.94
N TRP A 244 -11.39 9.10 5.73
CA TRP A 244 -10.22 8.31 5.37
C TRP A 244 -8.97 9.17 5.50
N SER A 245 -8.15 8.95 6.53
CA SER A 245 -7.15 9.90 7.04
C SER A 245 -5.84 9.27 7.54
N GLY A 246 -5.81 7.95 7.72
CA GLY A 246 -4.57 7.18 7.75
C GLY A 246 -4.45 6.44 6.43
N ASP A 247 -3.24 6.15 5.96
CA ASP A 247 -3.03 5.38 4.74
C ASP A 247 -1.64 4.70 4.73
N HIS A 248 -1.38 3.90 3.70
CA HIS A 248 -0.15 3.14 3.51
C HIS A 248 0.28 3.10 2.04
N CYS A 249 -0.20 4.03 1.21
CA CYS A 249 0.29 4.23 -0.16
C CYS A 249 1.70 4.86 -0.23
N MET A 250 2.26 5.25 0.90
CA MET A 250 3.57 5.88 1.02
C MET A 250 4.68 4.91 0.60
N ALA A 251 5.89 5.42 0.41
CA ALA A 251 7.05 4.56 0.19
C ALA A 251 7.16 3.50 1.30
N ALA A 252 7.59 2.29 0.96
CA ALA A 252 7.59 1.16 1.89
C ALA A 252 8.39 1.44 3.19
N ASP A 253 9.46 2.24 3.09
CA ASP A 253 10.28 2.65 4.23
C ASP A 253 9.63 3.75 5.10
N GLU A 254 8.62 4.45 4.59
CA GLU A 254 7.80 5.39 5.34
C GLU A 254 6.68 4.69 6.12
N VAL A 255 6.30 3.47 5.72
CA VAL A 255 5.24 2.67 6.35
C VAL A 255 5.70 1.22 6.58
N PRO A 256 6.76 1.01 7.38
CA PRO A 256 7.29 -0.33 7.60
C PRO A 256 6.25 -1.21 8.32
N GLY A 257 6.09 -2.43 7.83
CA GLY A 257 5.39 -3.49 8.54
C GLY A 257 6.16 -3.94 9.79
N ILE A 258 5.55 -4.85 10.55
CA ILE A 258 6.20 -5.46 11.71
C ILE A 258 6.25 -6.97 11.55
N ILE A 259 7.21 -7.60 12.23
CA ILE A 259 7.22 -9.03 12.47
C ILE A 259 7.64 -9.28 13.92
N ILE A 260 6.88 -10.11 14.60
CA ILE A 260 7.10 -10.58 15.97
C ILE A 260 7.04 -12.10 15.90
N SER A 261 7.97 -12.77 16.59
CA SER A 261 8.10 -14.22 16.57
C SER A 261 8.29 -14.77 17.97
N SER A 262 7.68 -15.92 18.26
CA SER A 262 7.98 -16.70 19.47
C SER A 262 9.39 -17.32 19.46
N ARG A 263 10.07 -17.30 18.30
CA ARG A 263 11.46 -17.72 18.14
C ARG A 263 12.33 -16.55 17.70
N ARG A 264 13.61 -16.59 18.04
CA ARG A 264 14.57 -15.59 17.56
C ARG A 264 14.67 -15.69 16.04
N ILE A 265 14.45 -14.57 15.35
CA ILE A 265 14.70 -14.44 13.91
C ILE A 265 16.22 -14.27 13.72
N ASP A 266 16.82 -15.08 12.85
CA ASP A 266 18.27 -15.05 12.57
C ASP A 266 18.62 -14.00 11.51
N LYS A 267 17.65 -13.68 10.64
CA LYS A 267 17.81 -12.71 9.56
C LYS A 267 17.79 -11.27 10.10
N ALA A 268 18.81 -10.49 9.74
CA ALA A 268 18.95 -9.11 10.22
C ALA A 268 17.89 -8.15 9.64
N ASP A 269 17.51 -8.34 8.37
CA ASP A 269 16.55 -7.51 7.66
C ASP A 269 15.48 -8.41 7.01
N PRO A 270 14.47 -8.86 7.77
CA PRO A 270 13.43 -9.74 7.27
C PRO A 270 12.43 -8.96 6.41
N THR A 271 12.03 -9.57 5.30
CA THR A 271 11.05 -9.01 4.35
C THR A 271 9.85 -9.94 4.19
N LEU A 272 8.75 -9.43 3.62
CA LEU A 272 7.57 -10.25 3.33
C LEU A 272 7.90 -11.44 2.39
N LEU A 273 8.89 -11.26 1.52
CA LEU A 273 9.37 -12.28 0.57
C LEU A 273 9.98 -13.50 1.27
N ASP A 274 10.42 -13.35 2.52
CA ASP A 274 11.04 -14.40 3.32
C ASP A 274 10.02 -15.35 3.97
N LEU A 275 8.76 -14.95 4.06
CA LEU A 275 7.73 -15.72 4.77
C LEU A 275 7.42 -17.05 4.08
N ALA A 276 7.18 -17.04 2.77
CA ALA A 276 6.83 -18.27 2.06
C ALA A 276 7.98 -19.30 2.09
N PRO A 277 9.24 -18.95 1.78
CA PRO A 277 10.38 -19.86 1.96
C PRO A 277 10.53 -20.35 3.40
N THR A 278 10.27 -19.50 4.40
CA THR A 278 10.30 -19.89 5.81
C THR A 278 9.27 -20.98 6.11
N PHE A 279 8.02 -20.78 5.71
CA PHE A 279 6.97 -21.77 5.97
C PHE A 279 7.26 -23.09 5.27
N LEU A 280 7.64 -23.07 3.99
CA LEU A 280 8.00 -24.28 3.26
C LEU A 280 9.14 -25.05 3.95
N SER A 281 10.19 -24.33 4.38
CA SER A 281 11.30 -24.93 5.11
C SER A 281 10.88 -25.59 6.43
N LEU A 282 9.93 -25.02 7.18
CA LEU A 282 9.42 -25.59 8.43
C LEU A 282 8.66 -26.92 8.25
N PHE A 283 8.16 -27.17 7.04
CA PHE A 283 7.51 -28.42 6.62
C PHE A 283 8.43 -29.34 5.80
N GLY A 284 9.71 -29.00 5.64
CA GLY A 284 10.66 -29.78 4.84
C GLY A 284 10.36 -29.75 3.33
N ILE A 285 9.65 -28.73 2.87
CA ILE A 285 9.32 -28.52 1.45
C ILE A 285 10.34 -27.55 0.85
N ALA A 286 10.89 -27.90 -0.30
CA ALA A 286 11.80 -27.01 -1.02
C ALA A 286 11.03 -25.82 -1.61
N PRO A 287 11.55 -24.58 -1.50
CA PRO A 287 10.95 -23.42 -2.15
C PRO A 287 11.00 -23.55 -3.68
N LEU A 288 10.04 -22.92 -4.35
CA LEU A 288 10.05 -22.85 -5.81
C LEU A 288 11.20 -21.95 -6.30
N PRO A 289 11.82 -22.23 -7.47
CA PRO A 289 12.97 -21.48 -7.96
C PRO A 289 12.74 -19.96 -8.14
N GLU A 290 11.50 -19.55 -8.36
CA GLU A 290 11.09 -18.15 -8.51
C GLU A 290 10.99 -17.38 -7.18
N MET A 291 11.00 -18.07 -6.03
CA MET A 291 10.97 -17.40 -4.72
C MET A 291 12.34 -16.76 -4.43
N VAL A 292 12.34 -15.43 -4.28
CA VAL A 292 13.57 -14.65 -4.08
C VAL A 292 13.95 -14.44 -2.62
N GLY A 293 13.04 -14.73 -1.68
CA GLY A 293 13.32 -14.66 -0.25
C GLY A 293 14.08 -15.87 0.29
N SER A 294 14.47 -15.79 1.55
CA SER A 294 15.21 -16.84 2.26
C SER A 294 14.56 -17.14 3.61
N PRO A 295 14.63 -18.38 4.13
CA PRO A 295 14.10 -18.70 5.45
C PRO A 295 14.60 -17.77 6.57
N LEU A 296 13.70 -17.41 7.49
CA LEU A 296 13.98 -16.54 8.64
C LEU A 296 14.83 -17.21 9.74
N TYR A 297 14.87 -18.55 9.74
CA TYR A 297 15.52 -19.38 10.76
C TYR A 297 16.54 -20.30 10.10
N THR A 298 17.72 -20.40 10.69
CA THR A 298 18.85 -21.18 10.16
C THR A 298 19.01 -22.56 10.81
N GLY A 299 18.19 -22.89 11.82
CA GLY A 299 18.13 -24.21 12.45
C GLY A 299 16.89 -25.01 12.01
N GLY A 300 17.09 -26.28 11.65
CA GLY A 300 15.99 -27.26 11.63
C GLY A 300 15.42 -27.44 13.04
N ARG A 301 14.15 -27.88 13.14
CA ARG A 301 13.39 -28.05 14.39
C ARG A 301 14.23 -28.49 15.58
#